data_AF-A0A943HP93-F1
#
_entry.id   AF-A0A943HP93-F1
#
_cell.length_a   1.000
_cell.length_b   1.000
_cell.length_c   1.000
_cell.angle_alpha   90.00
_cell.angle_beta   90.00
_cell.angle_gamma   90.00
#
_symmetry.space_group_name_H-M   'P 1'
#
loop_
_entity.id
_entity.type
_entity.pdbx_description
1 polymer ?
#
loop_
_entity_poly.entity_id
_entity_poly.type
_entity_poly.pdbx_seq_one_letter_code
_entity_poly.pdbx_strand_id
1 'polypeptide(L)'
;MNIGVYIETGGINTLTTSDSIVDQLAALDQAESQSRSENIKFGIRHRMRSGKTILNHTQFLGYTKGPDGELKIAPEEAEIVRKIFELYIQYNGVRKIKKYLGSHGIKTVTGKSEWSTSTIDRMLSNEKYIGKVLMQKTYTPDFLTGKKEKNLEQLAMYLVENVHEPIIDRETFDRVQEMKGNIKQAVHIELML
;
A
#
# COMPACT_ATOMS: atom_id res chain seq x y z
N MET A 1 6.00 -27.19 -41.45
CA MET A 1 7.20 -26.83 -40.67
C MET A 1 7.38 -27.90 -39.59
N ASN A 2 8.56 -28.51 -39.48
CA ASN A 2 8.85 -29.60 -38.53
C ASN A 2 9.63 -29.04 -37.32
N ILE A 3 8.99 -28.15 -36.57
CA ILE A 3 9.60 -27.46 -35.42
C ILE A 3 8.87 -27.93 -34.16
N GLY A 4 9.64 -28.47 -33.21
CA GLY A 4 9.17 -28.94 -31.92
C GLY A 4 9.53 -27.99 -30.80
N VAL A 5 8.65 -27.85 -29.83
CA VAL A 5 8.93 -27.19 -28.56
C VAL A 5 9.10 -28.28 -27.50
N TYR A 6 10.21 -28.21 -26.76
CA TYR A 6 10.43 -29.05 -25.60
C TYR A 6 10.21 -28.22 -24.34
N ILE A 7 9.26 -28.65 -23.52
CA ILE A 7 8.95 -28.02 -22.23
C ILE A 7 9.66 -28.84 -21.17
N GLU A 8 10.75 -28.31 -20.61
CA GLU A 8 11.55 -28.98 -19.57
C GLU A 8 10.70 -29.30 -18.34
N THR A 9 9.82 -28.37 -17.97
CA THR A 9 8.86 -28.58 -16.88
C THR A 9 7.77 -29.53 -17.38
N GLY A 10 7.79 -30.77 -16.87
CA GLY A 10 6.86 -31.83 -17.30
C GLY A 10 7.39 -32.76 -18.41
N GLY A 11 8.58 -32.48 -18.98
CA GLY A 11 9.26 -33.36 -19.94
C GLY A 11 8.50 -33.55 -21.26
N ILE A 12 7.75 -32.55 -21.70
CA ILE A 12 6.83 -32.64 -22.85
C ILE A 12 7.57 -32.23 -24.12
N ASN A 13 7.50 -33.08 -25.17
CA ASN A 13 7.95 -32.73 -26.50
C ASN A 13 6.75 -32.67 -27.45
N THR A 14 6.49 -31.50 -28.05
CA THR A 14 5.33 -31.30 -28.93
C THR A 14 5.41 -32.04 -30.27
N LEU A 15 6.55 -32.65 -30.61
CA LEU A 15 6.67 -33.52 -31.81
C LEU A 15 6.25 -34.96 -31.52
N THR A 16 6.28 -35.39 -30.26
CA THR A 16 6.00 -36.77 -29.86
C THR A 16 4.72 -36.91 -29.06
N THR A 17 4.18 -35.80 -28.57
CA THR A 17 2.98 -35.75 -27.72
C THR A 17 1.80 -35.30 -28.55
N SER A 18 0.63 -35.92 -28.37
CA SER A 18 -0.60 -35.47 -29.04
C SER A 18 -0.98 -34.07 -28.58
N ASP A 19 -1.36 -33.20 -29.52
CA ASP A 19 -1.86 -31.85 -29.23
C ASP A 19 -2.96 -31.84 -28.16
N SER A 20 -3.84 -32.85 -28.17
CA SER A 20 -4.92 -32.99 -27.18
C SER A 20 -4.42 -33.14 -25.74
N ILE A 21 -3.27 -33.79 -25.54
CA ILE A 21 -2.64 -33.96 -24.22
C ILE A 21 -1.97 -32.64 -23.81
N VAL A 22 -1.34 -31.94 -24.76
CA VAL A 22 -0.72 -30.64 -24.49
C VAL A 22 -1.79 -29.62 -24.06
N ASP A 23 -2.93 -29.59 -24.74
CA ASP A 23 -4.06 -28.71 -24.39
C ASP A 23 -4.63 -29.03 -23.01
N GLN A 24 -4.79 -30.31 -22.67
CA GLN A 24 -5.24 -30.74 -21.34
C GLN A 24 -4.27 -30.32 -20.23
N LEU A 25 -2.97 -30.51 -20.44
CA LEU A 25 -1.95 -30.12 -19.47
C LEU A 25 -1.89 -28.60 -19.29
N ALA A 26 -1.97 -27.85 -20.39
CA ALA A 26 -2.02 -26.39 -20.34
C ALA A 26 -3.26 -25.89 -19.57
N ALA A 27 -4.42 -26.51 -19.79
CA ALA A 27 -5.65 -26.18 -19.06
C ALA A 27 -5.53 -26.50 -17.56
N LEU A 28 -4.91 -27.62 -17.19
CA LEU A 28 -4.64 -27.97 -15.80
C LEU A 28 -3.70 -26.98 -15.13
N ASP A 29 -2.58 -26.65 -15.77
CA ASP A 29 -1.60 -25.68 -15.24
C ASP A 29 -2.21 -24.27 -15.06
N GLN A 30 -3.12 -23.89 -15.97
CA GLN A 30 -3.87 -22.64 -15.85
C GLN A 30 -4.83 -22.68 -14.67
N ALA A 31 -5.57 -23.78 -14.49
CA ALA A 31 -6.48 -23.96 -13.36
C ALA A 31 -5.74 -23.97 -12.02
N GLU A 32 -4.58 -24.63 -11.94
CA GLU A 32 -3.71 -24.59 -10.75
C GLU A 32 -3.22 -23.17 -10.46
N SER A 33 -2.79 -22.45 -11.49
CA SER A 33 -2.32 -21.07 -11.35
C SER A 33 -3.42 -20.13 -10.86
N GLN A 34 -4.65 -20.31 -11.35
CA GLN A 34 -5.82 -19.62 -10.83
C GLN A 34 -6.07 -19.97 -9.36
N SER A 35 -6.11 -21.26 -9.01
CA SER A 35 -6.34 -21.73 -7.64
C SER A 35 -5.28 -21.21 -6.65
N ARG A 36 -3.99 -21.23 -7.03
CA ARG A 36 -2.91 -20.63 -6.23
C ARG A 36 -3.15 -19.14 -5.97
N SER A 37 -3.55 -18.40 -7.01
CA SER A 37 -3.85 -16.97 -6.90
C SER A 37 -5.02 -16.73 -5.95
N GLU A 38 -6.09 -17.50 -6.07
CA GLU A 38 -7.27 -17.42 -5.20
C GLU A 38 -6.92 -17.72 -3.74
N ASN A 39 -6.12 -18.75 -3.48
CA ASN A 39 -5.66 -19.12 -2.14
C ASN A 39 -4.79 -18.02 -1.51
N ILE A 40 -3.87 -17.42 -2.28
CA ILE A 40 -3.06 -16.27 -1.81
C ILE A 40 -3.99 -15.09 -1.47
N LYS A 41 -4.92 -14.74 -2.37
CA LYS A 41 -5.89 -13.66 -2.15
C LYS A 41 -6.78 -13.95 -0.93
N PHE A 42 -7.16 -15.20 -0.71
CA PHE A 42 -7.95 -15.63 0.45
C PHE A 42 -7.17 -15.41 1.74
N GLY A 43 -5.92 -15.90 1.84
CA GLY A 43 -5.08 -15.73 3.03
C GLY A 43 -4.82 -14.26 3.36
N ILE A 44 -4.54 -13.42 2.34
CA ILE A 44 -4.36 -11.98 2.52
C ILE A 44 -5.64 -11.32 3.07
N ARG A 45 -6.80 -11.63 2.48
CA ARG A 45 -8.10 -11.09 2.92
C ARG A 45 -8.48 -11.56 4.32
N HIS A 46 -8.25 -12.83 4.63
CA HIS A 46 -8.50 -13.37 5.97
C HIS A 46 -7.67 -12.65 7.04
N ARG A 47 -6.38 -12.40 6.76
CA ARG A 47 -5.53 -11.60 7.65
C ARG A 47 -6.08 -10.18 7.83
N MET A 48 -6.47 -9.49 6.74
CA MET A 48 -7.06 -8.16 6.83
C MET A 48 -8.36 -8.15 7.63
N ARG A 49 -9.21 -9.17 7.46
CA ARG A 49 -10.44 -9.38 8.24
C ARG A 49 -10.21 -9.61 9.72
N SER A 50 -9.02 -10.05 10.11
CA SER A 50 -8.65 -10.22 11.52
C SER A 50 -8.03 -8.96 12.14
N GLY A 51 -8.05 -7.82 11.45
CA GLY A 51 -7.40 -6.57 11.89
C GLY A 51 -5.87 -6.58 11.85
N LYS A 52 -5.24 -7.74 11.58
CA LYS A 52 -3.78 -7.89 11.56
C LYS A 52 -3.16 -7.14 10.37
N THR A 53 -2.41 -6.10 10.67
CA THR A 53 -1.69 -5.29 9.68
C THR A 53 -0.18 -5.52 9.75
N ILE A 54 0.48 -5.43 8.59
CA ILE A 54 1.95 -5.41 8.50
C ILE A 54 2.34 -4.00 8.10
N LEU A 55 2.95 -3.27 9.03
CA LEU A 55 3.37 -1.88 8.82
C LEU A 55 4.85 -1.82 8.45
N ASN A 56 5.14 -1.00 7.44
CA ASN A 56 6.51 -0.63 7.12
C ASN A 56 7.04 0.32 8.20
N HIS A 57 8.16 -0.05 8.80
CA HIS A 57 8.87 0.70 9.85
C HIS A 57 10.25 1.21 9.40
N THR A 58 10.71 0.89 8.18
CA THR A 58 12.05 1.25 7.70
C THR A 58 12.05 2.49 6.81
N GLN A 59 10.94 2.78 6.14
CA GLN A 59 10.81 3.93 5.23
C GLN A 59 9.57 4.76 5.58
N PHE A 60 9.38 5.02 6.88
CA PHE A 60 8.24 5.77 7.38
C PHE A 60 8.73 6.90 8.29
N LEU A 61 8.84 8.10 7.73
CA LEU A 61 9.24 9.28 8.49
C LEU A 61 8.34 9.52 9.72
N GLY A 62 8.94 9.70 10.88
CA GLY A 62 8.25 9.96 12.14
C GLY A 62 8.07 8.72 13.01
N TYR A 63 8.27 7.53 12.44
CA TYR A 63 8.14 6.27 13.16
C TYR A 63 9.36 5.37 12.96
N THR A 64 9.65 4.59 13.98
CA THR A 64 10.66 3.52 13.97
C THR A 64 10.04 2.20 14.45
N LYS A 65 10.81 1.12 14.37
CA LYS A 65 10.38 -0.20 14.83
C LYS A 65 10.41 -0.27 16.35
N GLY A 66 9.26 -0.52 16.97
CA GLY A 66 9.14 -0.84 18.38
C GLY A 66 9.60 -2.28 18.71
N PRO A 67 9.72 -2.62 20.01
CA PRO A 67 10.14 -3.95 20.47
C PRO A 67 9.29 -5.09 19.88
N ASP A 68 7.98 -4.88 19.80
CA ASP A 68 7.00 -5.88 19.33
C ASP A 68 6.69 -5.79 17.83
N GLY A 69 7.47 -4.98 17.09
CA GLY A 69 7.26 -4.74 15.66
C GLY A 69 6.18 -3.70 15.34
N GLU A 70 5.63 -3.04 16.35
CA GLU A 70 4.71 -1.90 16.22
C GLU A 70 5.44 -0.61 15.80
N LEU A 71 4.69 0.38 15.32
CA LEU A 71 5.24 1.70 15.03
C LEU A 71 5.41 2.48 16.33
N LYS A 72 6.66 2.88 16.63
CA LYS A 72 7.00 3.76 17.75
C LYS A 72 7.40 5.12 17.22
N ILE A 73 6.95 6.20 17.85
CA ILE A 73 7.32 7.56 17.46
C ILE A 73 8.84 7.75 17.56
N ALA A 74 9.45 8.25 16.48
CA ALA A 74 10.81 8.75 16.44
C ALA A 74 10.77 10.27 16.65
N PRO A 75 11.12 10.80 17.84
CA PRO A 75 10.81 12.18 18.22
C PRO A 75 11.31 13.23 17.22
N GLU A 76 12.57 13.14 16.78
CA GLU A 76 13.15 14.11 15.84
C GLU A 76 12.47 14.10 14.48
N GLU A 77 12.12 12.91 13.97
CA GLU A 77 11.43 12.80 12.69
C GLU A 77 9.95 13.21 12.80
N ALA A 78 9.33 12.97 13.95
CA ALA A 78 7.94 13.35 14.22
C ALA A 78 7.77 14.88 14.20
N GLU A 79 8.76 15.64 14.66
CA GLU A 79 8.77 17.10 14.53
C GLU A 79 8.75 17.55 13.06
N ILE A 80 9.45 16.84 12.17
CA ILE A 80 9.41 17.13 10.73
C ILE A 80 8.00 16.88 10.18
N VAL A 81 7.36 15.79 10.59
CA VAL A 81 5.97 15.48 10.20
C VAL A 81 5.02 16.58 10.70
N ARG A 82 5.09 16.96 11.98
CA ARG A 82 4.29 18.05 12.55
C ARG A 82 4.49 19.35 11.79
N LYS A 83 5.74 19.72 11.49
CA LYS A 83 6.06 20.92 10.70
C LYS A 83 5.45 20.87 9.29
N ILE A 84 5.44 19.71 8.63
CA ILE A 84 4.81 19.57 7.29
C ILE A 84 3.30 19.83 7.36
N PHE A 85 2.61 19.28 8.36
CA PHE A 85 1.17 19.52 8.56
C PHE A 85 0.89 20.98 8.92
N GLU A 86 1.67 21.56 9.84
CA GLU A 86 1.59 22.97 10.24
C GLU A 86 1.72 23.91 9.03
N LEU A 87 2.78 23.75 8.23
CA LEU A 87 3.02 24.58 7.06
C LEU A 87 1.88 24.48 6.04
N TYR A 88 1.31 23.29 5.86
CA TYR A 88 0.19 23.09 4.94
C TYR A 88 -1.06 23.84 5.41
N ILE A 89 -1.37 23.79 6.71
CA ILE A 89 -2.50 24.52 7.31
C ILE A 89 -2.30 26.04 7.18
N GLN A 90 -1.06 26.52 7.21
CA GLN A 90 -0.70 27.92 6.91
C GLN A 90 -0.81 28.29 5.41
N TYR A 91 -1.60 27.56 4.63
CA TYR A 91 -1.83 27.76 3.20
C TYR A 91 -0.57 27.65 2.31
N ASN A 92 0.46 26.92 2.77
CA ASN A 92 1.59 26.59 1.91
C ASN A 92 1.28 25.35 1.08
N GLY A 93 1.16 25.52 -0.24
CA GLY A 93 1.09 24.38 -1.15
C GLY A 93 2.36 23.50 -1.09
N VAL A 94 2.25 22.23 -1.48
CA VAL A 94 3.33 21.23 -1.38
C VAL A 94 4.66 21.66 -2.01
N ARG A 95 4.64 22.53 -3.03
CA ARG A 95 5.85 23.11 -3.64
C ARG A 95 6.59 24.08 -2.70
N LYS A 96 5.86 24.90 -1.95
CA LYS A 96 6.44 25.80 -0.95
C LYS A 96 7.02 25.01 0.22
N ILE A 97 6.30 23.97 0.67
CA ILE A 97 6.78 23.05 1.72
C ILE A 97 8.07 22.36 1.25
N LYS A 98 8.11 21.82 0.02
CA LYS A 98 9.34 21.25 -0.57
C LYS A 98 10.51 22.24 -0.49
N LYS A 99 10.29 23.50 -0.90
CA LYS A 99 11.34 24.54 -0.86
C LYS A 99 11.81 24.81 0.56
N TYR A 100 10.89 24.90 1.52
CA TYR A 100 11.20 25.07 2.94
C TYR A 100 12.06 23.93 3.48
N LEU A 101 11.67 22.67 3.25
CA LEU A 101 12.42 21.50 3.71
C LEU A 101 13.84 21.50 3.13
N GLY A 102 13.97 21.81 1.83
CA GLY A 102 15.26 21.92 1.16
C GLY A 102 16.14 23.05 1.70
N SER A 103 15.58 24.26 1.92
CA SER A 103 16.36 25.40 2.42
C SER A 103 16.82 25.25 3.87
N HIS A 104 16.14 24.41 4.65
CA HIS A 104 16.50 24.10 6.04
C HIS A 104 17.34 22.82 6.16
N GLY A 105 17.78 22.22 5.05
CA GLY A 105 18.62 21.02 5.05
C GLY A 105 17.92 19.75 5.54
N ILE A 106 16.58 19.75 5.60
CA ILE A 106 15.79 18.63 6.11
C ILE A 106 15.74 17.53 5.05
N LYS A 107 16.28 16.36 5.38
CA LYS A 107 16.34 15.20 4.48
C LYS A 107 15.11 14.30 4.65
N THR A 108 14.82 13.49 3.63
CA THR A 108 13.83 12.41 3.74
C THR A 108 14.33 11.31 4.69
N VAL A 109 13.43 10.42 5.13
CA VAL A 109 13.78 9.20 5.90
C VAL A 109 14.81 8.31 5.19
N THR A 110 14.90 8.41 3.85
CA THR A 110 15.89 7.69 3.03
C THR A 110 17.17 8.49 2.78
N GLY A 111 17.36 9.61 3.47
CA GLY A 111 18.56 10.46 3.37
C GLY A 111 18.63 11.36 2.14
N LYS A 112 17.56 11.47 1.34
CA LYS A 112 17.54 12.34 0.15
C LYS A 112 17.38 13.80 0.57
N SER A 113 18.19 14.67 -0.02
CA SER A 113 18.07 16.13 0.14
C SER A 113 16.91 16.71 -0.66
N GLU A 114 16.59 16.12 -1.80
CA GLU A 114 15.49 16.59 -2.64
C GLU A 114 14.19 15.85 -2.31
N TRP A 115 13.22 16.60 -1.80
CA TRP A 115 11.86 16.12 -1.59
C TRP A 115 11.06 16.11 -2.89
N SER A 116 10.28 15.05 -3.11
CA SER A 116 9.27 15.06 -4.17
C SER A 116 7.96 15.66 -3.65
N THR A 117 7.25 16.41 -4.50
CA THR A 117 5.94 16.96 -4.13
C THR A 117 4.90 15.87 -3.88
N SER A 118 5.01 14.73 -4.57
CA SER A 118 4.13 13.58 -4.38
C SER A 118 4.38 12.87 -3.04
N THR A 119 5.62 12.85 -2.54
CA THR A 119 5.92 12.35 -1.18
C THR A 119 5.20 13.19 -0.13
N ILE A 120 5.34 14.51 -0.19
CA ILE A 120 4.69 15.43 0.75
C ILE A 120 3.17 15.30 0.66
N ASP A 121 2.63 15.26 -0.56
CA ASP A 121 1.20 15.09 -0.79
C ASP A 121 0.64 13.80 -0.19
N ARG A 122 1.35 12.68 -0.35
CA ARG A 122 1.00 11.38 0.23
C ARG A 122 1.09 11.39 1.75
N MET A 123 2.07 12.09 2.33
CA MET A 123 2.17 12.21 3.79
C MET A 123 0.96 12.91 4.39
N LEU A 124 0.54 14.02 3.75
CA LEU A 124 -0.63 14.80 4.18
C LEU A 124 -1.95 14.01 4.10
N SER A 125 -2.00 12.90 3.36
CA SER A 125 -3.20 12.03 3.25
C SER A 125 -3.05 10.68 3.96
N ASN A 126 -1.93 10.46 4.67
CA ASN A 126 -1.65 9.16 5.28
C ASN A 126 -2.29 9.05 6.66
N GLU A 127 -3.37 8.28 6.75
CA GLU A 127 -4.14 8.06 7.98
C GLU A 127 -3.33 7.42 9.11
N LYS A 128 -2.15 6.87 8.81
CA LYS A 128 -1.24 6.34 9.82
C LYS A 128 -0.68 7.42 10.74
N TYR A 129 -0.59 8.68 10.30
CA TYR A 129 -0.16 9.75 11.21
C TYR A 129 -1.17 10.04 12.34
N ILE A 130 -2.41 9.58 12.21
CA ILE A 130 -3.46 9.65 13.24
C ILE A 130 -3.74 8.28 13.87
N GLY A 131 -2.79 7.33 13.79
CA GLY A 131 -2.92 6.01 14.43
C GLY A 131 -3.89 5.05 13.72
N LYS A 132 -4.33 5.35 12.50
CA LYS A 132 -5.27 4.51 11.74
C LYS A 132 -4.58 3.75 10.62
N VAL A 133 -5.17 2.63 10.22
CA VAL A 133 -4.71 1.84 9.06
C VAL A 133 -5.90 1.40 8.23
N LEU A 134 -5.95 1.83 6.97
CA LEU A 134 -6.94 1.36 6.00
C LEU A 134 -6.32 0.32 5.06
N MET A 135 -6.85 -0.90 5.11
CA MET A 135 -6.43 -2.05 4.30
C MET A 135 -7.31 -2.24 3.07
N GLN A 136 -6.83 -3.03 2.10
CA GLN A 136 -7.53 -3.33 0.84
C GLN A 136 -7.81 -2.08 -0.04
N LYS A 137 -6.97 -1.03 0.03
CA LYS A 137 -7.05 0.15 -0.88
C LYS A 137 -6.86 -0.19 -2.36
N THR A 138 -6.25 -1.33 -2.65
CA THR A 138 -6.06 -1.86 -4.00
C THR A 138 -6.34 -3.36 -4.01
N TYR A 139 -6.62 -3.88 -5.20
CA TYR A 139 -6.82 -5.31 -5.41
C TYR A 139 -6.32 -5.71 -6.81
N THR A 140 -6.21 -7.02 -7.04
CA THR A 140 -5.81 -7.58 -8.34
C THR A 140 -7.02 -8.32 -8.92
N PRO A 141 -7.75 -7.73 -9.88
CA PRO A 141 -8.92 -8.36 -10.47
C PRO A 141 -8.53 -9.63 -11.23
N ASP A 142 -7.57 -9.50 -12.14
CA ASP A 142 -7.14 -10.57 -13.03
C ASP A 142 -5.81 -11.20 -12.58
N PHE A 143 -5.81 -12.53 -12.45
CA PHE A 143 -4.63 -13.29 -12.05
C PHE A 143 -3.61 -13.47 -13.19
N LEU A 144 -4.03 -13.37 -14.45
CA LEU A 144 -3.16 -13.52 -15.62
C LEU A 144 -2.26 -12.29 -15.80
N THR A 145 -2.86 -11.09 -15.75
CA THR A 145 -2.09 -9.84 -15.88
C THR A 145 -1.38 -9.44 -14.59
N GLY A 146 -1.92 -9.84 -13.42
CA GLY A 146 -1.38 -9.44 -12.11
C GLY A 146 -1.48 -7.93 -11.81
N LYS A 147 -2.15 -7.16 -12.68
CA LYS A 147 -2.27 -5.71 -12.56
C LYS A 147 -3.08 -5.33 -11.33
N LYS A 148 -2.58 -4.36 -10.56
CA LYS A 148 -3.28 -3.82 -9.39
C LYS A 148 -4.15 -2.64 -9.78
N GLU A 149 -5.35 -2.60 -9.22
CA GLU A 149 -6.32 -1.52 -9.39
C GLU A 149 -6.71 -0.92 -8.04
N LYS A 150 -7.16 0.33 -8.06
CA LYS A 150 -7.73 0.96 -6.86
C LYS A 150 -9.05 0.27 -6.52
N ASN A 151 -9.28 0.04 -5.23
CA ASN A 151 -10.55 -0.45 -4.74
C ASN A 151 -11.51 0.73 -4.56
N LEU A 152 -12.55 0.77 -5.41
CA LEU A 152 -13.63 1.74 -5.44
C LEU A 152 -14.96 1.03 -5.15
N GLU A 153 -14.98 0.13 -4.15
CA GLU A 153 -16.14 -0.68 -3.70
C GLU A 153 -16.22 -2.10 -4.27
N GLN A 154 -15.26 -2.55 -5.10
CA GLN A 154 -15.25 -3.94 -5.56
C GLN A 154 -15.03 -4.95 -4.42
N LEU A 155 -14.36 -4.53 -3.34
CA LEU A 155 -14.14 -5.32 -2.14
C LEU A 155 -14.31 -4.45 -0.90
N ALA A 156 -14.68 -5.07 0.23
CA ALA A 156 -14.66 -4.39 1.53
C ALA A 156 -13.25 -3.87 1.85
N MET A 157 -13.17 -2.62 2.30
CA MET A 157 -11.98 -2.09 2.93
C MET A 157 -12.09 -2.24 4.45
N TYR A 158 -10.95 -2.42 5.11
CA TYR A 158 -10.92 -2.68 6.55
C TYR A 158 -10.16 -1.54 7.23
N LEU A 159 -10.84 -0.82 8.12
CA LEU A 159 -10.23 0.26 8.90
C LEU A 159 -9.97 -0.23 10.32
N VAL A 160 -8.70 -0.17 10.73
CA VAL A 160 -8.28 -0.43 12.11
C VAL A 160 -7.89 0.91 12.74
N GLU A 161 -8.49 1.23 13.87
CA GLU A 161 -8.18 2.44 14.65
C GLU A 161 -7.21 2.11 15.80
N ASN A 162 -6.56 3.14 16.34
CA ASN A 162 -5.67 3.03 17.52
C ASN A 162 -4.57 1.96 17.39
N VAL A 163 -4.01 1.80 16.19
CA VAL A 163 -2.98 0.80 15.90
C VAL A 163 -1.63 1.16 16.52
N HIS A 164 -1.37 2.45 16.70
CA HIS A 164 -0.15 2.98 17.28
C HIS A 164 -0.37 4.43 17.71
N GLU A 165 0.58 4.97 18.49
CA GLU A 165 0.52 6.35 18.96
C GLU A 165 0.53 7.35 17.79
N PRO A 166 -0.44 8.29 17.73
CA PRO A 166 -0.53 9.26 16.65
C PRO A 166 0.54 10.37 16.77
N ILE A 167 1.09 10.80 15.65
CA ILE A 167 1.96 11.99 15.58
C ILE A 167 1.14 13.28 15.45
N ILE A 168 0.02 13.19 14.73
CA ILE A 168 -0.90 14.29 14.42
C ILE A 168 -2.25 13.96 15.05
N ASP A 169 -2.90 14.96 15.63
CA ASP A 169 -4.26 14.81 16.14
C ASP A 169 -5.29 14.76 15.00
N ARG A 170 -6.49 14.26 15.32
CA ARG A 170 -7.54 14.07 14.32
C ARG A 170 -8.05 15.38 13.72
N GLU A 171 -8.11 16.45 14.50
CA GLU A 171 -8.61 17.76 14.05
C GLU A 171 -7.68 18.36 13.00
N THR A 172 -6.38 18.36 13.27
CA THR A 172 -5.33 18.78 12.34
C THR A 172 -5.38 17.98 11.04
N PHE A 173 -5.52 16.65 11.12
CA PHE A 173 -5.57 15.80 9.93
C PHE A 173 -6.84 16.03 9.09
N ASP A 174 -8.00 16.11 9.75
CA ASP A 174 -9.29 16.34 9.09
C ASP A 174 -9.29 17.71 8.39
N ARG A 175 -8.72 18.75 9.04
CA ARG A 175 -8.54 20.07 8.43
C ARG A 175 -7.67 20.03 7.16
N VAL A 176 -6.59 19.26 7.19
CA VAL A 176 -5.74 19.05 6.00
C VAL A 176 -6.53 18.35 4.89
N GLN A 177 -7.37 17.35 5.21
CA GLN A 177 -8.19 16.67 4.19
C GLN A 177 -9.21 17.62 3.54
N GLU A 178 -9.85 18.49 4.33
CA GLU A 178 -10.75 19.52 3.84
C GLU A 178 -10.04 20.46 2.86
N MET A 179 -8.86 20.98 3.24
CA MET A 179 -8.06 21.87 2.38
C MET A 179 -7.61 21.21 1.08
N LYS A 180 -7.40 19.88 1.09
CA LYS A 180 -7.07 19.11 -0.11
C LYS A 180 -8.28 18.88 -1.03
N GLY A 181 -9.50 19.15 -0.57
CA GLY A 181 -10.72 18.81 -1.30
C GLY A 181 -11.03 17.31 -1.30
N ASN A 182 -10.44 16.55 -0.37
CA ASN A 182 -10.75 15.12 -0.22
C ASN A 182 -12.12 14.99 0.46
N ILE A 183 -13.17 14.80 -0.33
CA ILE A 183 -14.51 14.45 0.18
C ILE A 183 -14.41 13.05 0.79
N LYS A 184 -15.01 12.84 1.98
CA LYS A 184 -15.17 11.51 2.58
C LYS A 184 -15.98 10.64 1.62
N GLN A 185 -15.31 9.91 0.75
CA GLN A 185 -15.95 8.96 -0.14
C GLN A 185 -16.49 7.83 0.75
N ALA A 186 -17.80 7.60 0.67
CA ALA A 186 -18.48 6.56 1.44
C ALA A 186 -18.11 5.19 0.88
N VAL A 187 -16.87 4.77 1.12
CA VAL A 187 -16.47 3.41 0.78
C VAL A 187 -17.02 2.47 1.85
N HIS A 188 -17.45 1.28 1.44
CA HIS A 188 -17.79 0.22 2.37
C HIS A 188 -16.56 -0.14 3.22
N ILE A 189 -16.54 0.41 4.43
CA ILE A 189 -15.49 0.23 5.42
C ILE A 189 -16.05 -0.61 6.54
N GLU A 190 -15.47 -1.79 6.74
CA GLU A 190 -15.68 -2.56 7.95
C GLU A 190 -14.72 -2.01 9.03
N LEU A 191 -15.31 -1.48 10.10
CA LEU A 191 -14.59 -1.09 11.32
C LEU A 191 -14.19 -2.36 12.07
N MET A 192 -12.90 -2.52 12.29
CA MET A 192 -12.34 -3.58 13.13
C MET A 192 -12.17 -3.04 14.54
N LEU A 193 -12.82 -3.68 15.51
CA LEU A 193 -12.60 -3.47 16.95
C LEU A 193 -11.41 -4.31 17.44
#